data_AF-A0A6H0TRS1-F1
#
_entry.id   AF-A0A6H0TRS1-F1
#
_cell.length_a   1.000
_cell.length_b   1.000
_cell.length_c   1.000
_cell.angle_alpha   90.00
_cell.angle_beta   90.00
_cell.angle_gamma   90.00
#
_symmetry.space_group_name_H-M   'P 1'
#
loop_
_entity.id
_entity.type
_entity.pdbx_description
1 polymer ?
#
loop_
_entity_poly.entity_id
_entity_poly.type
_entity_poly.pdbx_seq_one_letter_code
_entity_poly.pdbx_strand_id
1 'polypeptide(L)'
;MPTYGRHARVTLFGAVNMSNGYLHCMKASACNETAFQEFLQYVVKENPKKHSVKVLDNARIHHEKLLKPFLRKNRQWLTLIFYHPTRRI
;
A
#
# COMPACT_ATOMS: atom_id res chain seq x y z
N MET A 1 7.41 41.10 1.01
CA MET A 1 6.44 40.30 0.23
C MET A 1 6.15 39.02 1.02
N PRO A 2 5.02 38.91 1.73
CA PRO A 2 4.68 37.67 2.45
C PRO A 2 4.23 36.61 1.44
N THR A 3 4.96 35.51 1.33
CA THR A 3 4.52 34.34 0.58
C THR A 3 3.64 33.49 1.49
N TYR A 4 2.33 33.52 1.27
CA TYR A 4 1.40 32.57 1.88
C TYR A 4 1.62 31.19 1.25
N GLY A 5 2.55 30.41 1.81
CA GLY A 5 2.76 29.03 1.42
C GLY A 5 1.59 28.17 1.87
N ARG A 6 0.68 27.83 0.96
CA ARG A 6 -0.32 26.79 1.22
C ARG A 6 0.40 25.45 1.21
N HIS A 7 0.57 24.83 2.38
CA HIS A 7 1.12 23.47 2.47
C HIS A 7 0.19 22.50 1.72
N ALA A 8 0.54 22.17 0.48
CA ALA A 8 -0.15 21.16 -0.30
C ALA A 8 0.32 19.78 0.16
N ARG A 9 -0.61 18.96 0.66
CA ARG A 9 -0.34 17.56 1.00
C ARG A 9 -0.79 16.68 -0.15
N VAL A 10 0.08 15.79 -0.60
CA VAL A 10 -0.22 14.75 -1.58
C VAL A 10 -0.13 13.41 -0.86
N THR A 11 -1.04 12.49 -1.17
CA THR A 11 -0.93 11.10 -0.73
C THR A 11 -0.33 10.27 -1.86
N LEU A 12 0.67 9.46 -1.55
CA LEU A 12 1.31 8.54 -2.48
C LEU A 12 1.40 7.16 -1.82
N PHE A 13 0.90 6.14 -2.51
CA PHE A 13 1.18 4.75 -2.17
C PHE A 13 2.35 4.25 -3.00
N GLY A 14 3.23 3.46 -2.38
CA GLY A 14 4.44 2.96 -2.99
C GLY A 14 4.74 1.52 -2.58
N ALA A 15 5.23 0.71 -3.51
CA ALA A 15 5.75 -0.63 -3.23
C ALA A 15 6.92 -0.93 -4.17
N VAL A 16 8.05 -1.33 -3.59
CA VAL A 16 9.23 -1.74 -4.35
C VAL A 16 9.23 -3.26 -4.53
N ASN A 17 9.51 -3.73 -5.74
CA ASN A 17 9.78 -5.13 -6.01
C ASN A 17 11.24 -5.44 -5.69
N MET A 18 11.47 -6.26 -4.67
CA MET A 18 12.82 -6.59 -4.18
C MET A 18 13.69 -7.34 -5.19
N SER A 19 13.10 -8.03 -6.16
CA SER A 19 13.87 -8.84 -7.12
C SER A 19 14.50 -8.03 -8.25
N ASN A 20 13.92 -6.87 -8.59
CA ASN A 20 14.37 -6.06 -9.73
C ASN A 20 14.41 -4.55 -9.43
N GLY A 21 14.08 -4.13 -8.21
CA GLY A 21 14.06 -2.72 -7.80
C GLY A 21 12.91 -1.89 -8.38
N TYR A 22 11.96 -2.50 -9.12
CA TYR A 22 10.88 -1.75 -9.75
C TYR A 22 9.94 -1.14 -8.71
N LEU A 23 9.67 0.17 -8.82
CA LEU A 23 8.80 0.92 -7.93
C LEU A 23 7.40 1.07 -8.53
N HIS A 24 6.42 0.47 -7.88
CA HIS A 24 5.01 0.75 -8.11
C HIS A 24 4.59 1.97 -7.30
N CYS A 25 4.03 2.99 -7.95
CA CYS A 25 3.55 4.21 -7.29
C CYS A 25 2.16 4.61 -7.78
N MET A 26 1.32 5.06 -6.85
CA MET A 26 -0.02 5.57 -7.16
C MET A 26 -0.33 6.78 -6.29
N LYS A 27 -0.61 7.92 -6.92
CA LYS A 27 -1.13 9.10 -6.21
C LYS A 27 -2.58 8.84 -5.83
N ALA A 28 -2.95 9.26 -4.63
CA ALA A 28 -4.32 9.17 -4.13
C ALA A 28 -4.80 10.54 -3.64
N SER A 29 -6.10 10.78 -3.74
CA SER A 29 -6.76 11.97 -3.19
C SER A 29 -6.78 11.97 -1.66
N ALA A 30 -6.72 10.79 -1.04
CA ALA A 30 -6.69 10.62 0.42
C ALA A 30 -5.90 9.36 0.82
N CYS A 31 -5.37 9.37 2.05
CA CYS A 31 -4.75 8.22 2.69
C CYS A 31 -5.81 7.44 3.46
N ASN A 32 -6.55 6.58 2.77
CA ASN A 32 -7.60 5.76 3.35
C ASN A 32 -7.60 4.33 2.77
N GLU A 33 -8.48 3.50 3.29
CA GLU A 33 -8.58 2.07 3.01
C GLU A 33 -8.98 1.80 1.56
N THR A 34 -9.89 2.60 1.01
CA THR A 34 -10.36 2.47 -0.37
C THR A 34 -9.20 2.74 -1.34
N ALA A 35 -8.49 3.84 -1.16
CA ALA A 35 -7.34 4.19 -1.99
C ALA A 35 -6.20 3.17 -1.81
N PHE A 36 -6.03 2.61 -0.62
CA PHE A 36 -5.08 1.52 -0.40
C PHE A 36 -5.49 0.23 -1.13
N GLN A 37 -6.78 -0.12 -1.14
CA GLN A 37 -7.27 -1.27 -1.90
C GLN A 37 -7.07 -1.09 -3.41
N GLU A 38 -7.34 0.11 -3.93
CA GLU A 38 -7.07 0.46 -5.34
C GLU A 38 -5.59 0.30 -5.68
N PHE A 39 -4.70 0.71 -4.76
CA PHE A 39 -3.26 0.50 -4.93
C PHE A 39 -2.91 -1.00 -5.00
N LEU A 40 -3.47 -1.82 -4.11
CA LEU A 40 -3.25 -3.27 -4.15
C LEU A 40 -3.77 -3.90 -5.44
N GLN A 41 -4.92 -3.44 -5.95
CA GLN A 41 -5.46 -3.87 -7.24
C GLN A 41 -4.50 -3.55 -8.39
N TYR A 42 -3.99 -2.32 -8.44
CA TYR A 42 -2.98 -1.89 -9.40
C TYR A 42 -1.76 -2.81 -9.35
N VAL A 43 -1.21 -3.07 -8.17
CA VAL A 43 0.01 -3.90 -8.02
C VAL A 43 -0.21 -5.36 -8.44
N VAL A 44 -1.37 -5.94 -8.13
CA VAL A 44 -1.72 -7.30 -8.55
C VAL A 44 -1.88 -7.38 -10.07
N LYS A 45 -2.50 -6.38 -10.70
CA LYS A 45 -2.69 -6.31 -12.15
C LYS A 45 -1.37 -6.26 -12.91
N GLU A 46 -0.37 -5.56 -12.38
CA GLU A 46 0.97 -5.47 -12.96
C GLU A 46 1.79 -6.77 -12.79
N ASN A 47 1.36 -7.69 -11.91
CA ASN A 47 2.07 -8.94 -11.62
C ASN A 47 1.15 -10.18 -11.71
N PRO A 48 0.44 -10.41 -12.83
CA PRO A 48 -0.68 -11.35 -12.90
C PRO A 48 -0.29 -12.85 -12.82
N LYS A 49 1.00 -13.18 -12.86
CA LYS A 49 1.50 -14.57 -12.91
C LYS A 49 2.29 -15.00 -11.67
N LYS A 50 2.46 -14.12 -10.68
CA LYS A 50 3.28 -14.40 -9.50
C LYS A 50 2.49 -14.06 -8.23
N HIS A 51 2.55 -14.94 -7.25
CA HIS A 51 2.09 -14.59 -5.91
C HIS A 51 2.95 -13.47 -5.35
N SER A 52 2.32 -12.40 -4.87
CA SER A 52 3.00 -11.24 -4.33
C SER A 52 2.79 -11.16 -2.81
N VAL A 53 3.90 -11.03 -2.08
CA VAL A 53 3.89 -10.79 -0.63
C VAL A 53 4.24 -9.32 -0.41
N LYS A 54 3.41 -8.62 0.37
CA LYS A 54 3.65 -7.22 0.74
C LYS A 54 3.93 -7.14 2.22
N VAL A 55 5.10 -6.61 2.56
CA VAL A 55 5.47 -6.30 3.95
C VAL A 55 5.04 -4.87 4.23
N LEU A 56 4.20 -4.69 5.25
CA LEU A 56 3.60 -3.42 5.62
C LEU A 56 3.93 -3.08 7.08
N ASP A 57 3.85 -1.80 7.43
CA ASP A 57 3.84 -1.38 8.82
C ASP A 57 2.48 -1.67 9.47
N ASN A 58 2.37 -1.44 10.78
CA ASN A 58 1.14 -1.68 11.52
C ASN A 58 0.12 -0.52 11.42
N ALA A 59 0.17 0.29 10.35
CA ALA A 59 -0.78 1.38 10.19
C ALA A 59 -2.24 0.87 10.15
N ARG A 60 -3.14 1.66 10.77
CA ARG A 60 -4.55 1.29 10.91
C ARG A 60 -5.23 1.04 9.57
N ILE A 61 -4.92 1.85 8.55
CA ILE A 61 -5.50 1.77 7.21
C ILE A 61 -5.29 0.40 6.54
N HIS A 62 -4.28 -0.36 6.96
CA HIS A 62 -3.99 -1.70 6.42
C HIS A 62 -4.78 -2.82 7.10
N HIS A 63 -5.29 -2.58 8.31
CA HIS A 63 -6.01 -3.56 9.13
C HIS A 63 -7.53 -3.51 8.95
N GLU A 64 -8.02 -2.55 8.17
CA GLU A 64 -9.43 -2.24 8.10
C GLU A 64 -10.26 -3.37 7.48
N LYS A 65 -11.45 -3.58 8.04
CA LYS A 65 -12.32 -4.72 7.70
C LYS A 65 -12.72 -4.72 6.23
N LEU A 66 -12.77 -3.54 5.61
CA LEU A 66 -13.10 -3.34 4.19
C LEU A 66 -12.16 -4.10 3.25
N LEU A 67 -10.91 -4.34 3.64
CA LEU A 67 -9.93 -5.04 2.80
C LEU A 67 -10.16 -6.57 2.78
N LYS A 68 -10.85 -7.13 3.77
CA LYS A 68 -10.98 -8.59 3.91
C LYS A 68 -11.62 -9.28 2.70
N PRO A 69 -12.74 -8.79 2.12
CA PRO A 69 -13.32 -9.40 0.93
C PRO A 69 -12.35 -9.38 -0.27
N PHE A 70 -11.63 -8.27 -0.47
CA PHE A 70 -10.64 -8.13 -1.53
C PHE A 70 -9.47 -9.11 -1.36
N LEU A 71 -8.89 -9.19 -0.15
CA LEU A 71 -7.80 -10.11 0.15
C LEU A 71 -8.25 -11.57 0.00
N ARG A 72 -9.45 -11.91 0.45
CA ARG A 72 -10.00 -13.27 0.30
C ARG A 72 -10.18 -13.68 -1.17
N LYS A 73 -10.63 -12.74 -2.02
CA LYS A 73 -10.78 -12.94 -3.47
C LYS A 73 -9.43 -13.12 -4.17
N ASN A 74 -8.39 -12.44 -3.68
CA ASN A 74 -7.06 -12.42 -4.30
C ASN A 74 -6.00 -13.24 -3.54
N ARG A 75 -6.40 -14.10 -2.60
CA ARG A 75 -5.46 -14.86 -1.73
C ARG A 75 -4.43 -15.70 -2.49
N GLN A 76 -4.75 -16.14 -3.70
CA GLN A 76 -3.82 -16.87 -4.57
C GLN A 76 -2.71 -15.97 -5.13
N TRP A 77 -2.94 -14.66 -5.21
CA TRP A 77 -2.07 -13.67 -5.85
C TRP A 77 -1.45 -12.67 -4.89
N LEU A 78 -2.04 -12.49 -3.71
CA LEU A 78 -1.65 -11.44 -2.76
C LEU A 78 -1.76 -11.92 -1.31
N THR A 79 -0.66 -11.74 -0.56
CA THR A 79 -0.61 -11.87 0.90
C THR A 79 -0.02 -10.59 1.50
N LEU A 80 -0.61 -10.11 2.58
CA LEU A 80 -0.06 -9.01 3.39
C LEU A 80 0.59 -9.59 4.64
N ILE A 81 1.82 -9.17 4.93
CA ILE A 81 2.54 -9.48 6.17
C ILE A 81 2.82 -8.16 6.88
N PHE A 82 2.55 -8.14 8.18
CA PHE A 82 2.70 -6.97 9.02
C PHE A 82 3.98 -7.05 9.84
N TYR A 83 4.83 -6.04 9.73
CA TYR A 83 6.03 -5.94 10.53
C TYR A 83 5.68 -5.36 11.90
N HIS A 84 5.93 -6.15 12.95
CA HIS A 84 5.95 -5.63 14.31
C HIS A 84 7.35 -5.07 14.60
N PRO A 85 7.52 -3.75 14.81
CA PRO A 85 8.78 -3.26 15.33
C PRO A 85 8.93 -3.80 16.75
N THR A 86 9.85 -4.74 16.94
CA THR A 86 10.37 -5.06 18.28
C THR A 86 10.90 -3.76 18.87
N ARG A 87 10.52 -3.49 20.13
CA ARG A 87 10.96 -2.32 20.89
C ARG A 87 12.48 -2.15 20.72
N ARG A 88 12.93 -0.93 20.41
CA ARG A 88 14.34 -0.56 20.54
C ARG A 88 14.80 -0.94 21.95
N ILE A 89 15.88 -1.73 22.02
CA ILE A 89 16.71 -1.89 23.22
C ILE A 89 17.32 -0.52 23.53
#